data_AF-A0A2M8L5C1-F1
#
_entry.id   AF-A0A2M8L5C1-F1
#
_cell.length_a   1.000
_cell.length_b   1.000
_cell.length_c   1.000
_cell.angle_alpha   90.00
_cell.angle_beta   90.00
_cell.angle_gamma   90.00
#
_symmetry.space_group_name_H-M   'P 1'
#
loop_
_entity.id
_entity.type
_entity.pdbx_description
1 polymer ?
#
loop_
_entity_poly.entity_id
_entity_poly.type
_entity_poly.pdbx_seq_one_letter_code
_entity_poly.pdbx_strand_id
1 'polypeptide(L)'
;MIIGTIIVISLLNYFFSKDESKLLGTFQYDHEKPKFEINDKDSVAAKLENSKLLNLCIGGMGLIYISTKFASGASLSLNLVIFLFLILAILFNITPIQFLRNFSISVKQSAGILIQFPFYAGIMGMMTMSGLAQDFSQFFITISTEKTFLLNTFLSAG
;
A
#
# COMPACT_ATOMS: atom_id res chain seq x y z
N MET A 1 13.55 -22.86 11.74
CA MET A 1 13.58 -21.43 11.32
C MET A 1 12.27 -20.71 11.61
N ILE A 2 11.12 -21.18 11.10
CA ILE A 2 9.81 -20.48 11.20
C ILE A 2 9.32 -20.27 12.65
N ILE A 3 9.46 -21.28 13.51
CA ILE A 3 9.06 -21.18 14.93
C ILE A 3 9.93 -20.16 15.67
N GLY A 4 11.24 -20.13 15.37
CA GLY A 4 12.17 -19.16 15.94
C GLY A 4 11.84 -17.73 15.54
N THR A 5 11.48 -17.49 14.27
CA THR A 5 11.07 -16.17 13.80
C THR A 5 9.77 -15.69 14.44
N ILE A 6 8.79 -16.57 14.65
CA ILE A 6 7.53 -16.23 15.32
C ILE A 6 7.80 -15.84 16.78
N ILE A 7 8.64 -16.58 17.48
CA ILE A 7 9.01 -16.30 18.88
C ILE A 7 9.76 -14.96 18.99
N VAL A 8 10.71 -14.70 18.09
CA VAL A 8 11.48 -13.44 18.08
C VAL A 8 10.57 -12.24 17.79
N ILE A 9 9.68 -12.34 16.80
CA ILE A 9 8.70 -11.30 16.49
C ILE A 9 7.75 -11.07 17.68
N SER A 10 7.30 -12.13 18.33
CA SER A 10 6.41 -12.03 19.51
C SER A 10 7.11 -11.39 20.71
N LEU A 11 8.38 -11.73 20.95
CA LEU A 11 9.20 -11.14 22.02
C LEU A 11 9.52 -9.67 21.76
N LEU A 12 9.88 -9.32 20.53
CA LEU A 12 10.09 -7.93 20.12
C LEU A 12 8.81 -7.11 20.34
N ASN A 13 7.67 -7.63 19.89
CA ASN A 13 6.39 -6.97 20.05
C ASN A 13 6.03 -6.80 21.54
N TYR A 14 6.28 -7.82 22.36
CA TYR A 14 6.08 -7.74 23.81
C TYR A 14 6.98 -6.67 24.47
N PHE A 15 8.25 -6.59 24.05
CA PHE A 15 9.20 -5.63 24.63
C PHE A 15 8.89 -4.18 24.22
N PHE A 16 8.45 -3.96 22.97
CA PHE A 16 8.03 -2.66 22.47
C PHE A 16 6.68 -2.20 23.01
N SER A 17 5.71 -3.11 23.21
CA SER A 17 4.40 -2.78 23.81
C SER A 17 4.51 -2.33 25.27
N LYS A 18 5.57 -2.73 25.99
CA LYS A 18 5.80 -2.28 27.37
C LYS A 18 6.08 -0.77 27.50
N ASP A 19 6.44 -0.10 26.39
CA ASP A 19 6.71 1.35 26.32
C ASP A 19 5.51 2.16 25.74
N GLU A 20 4.33 1.55 25.62
CA GLU A 20 3.14 2.18 25.01
C GLU A 20 2.55 3.35 25.78
N SER A 21 2.82 3.49 27.08
CA SER A 21 2.24 4.58 27.88
C SER A 21 2.69 5.99 27.42
N LYS A 22 3.78 6.08 26.64
CA LYS A 22 4.21 7.32 25.96
C LYS A 22 3.86 7.38 24.48
N LEU A 23 3.55 6.25 23.83
CA LEU A 23 3.21 6.19 22.40
C LEU A 23 1.71 6.42 22.15
N LEU A 24 0.84 6.02 23.08
CA LEU A 24 -0.61 6.23 22.97
C LEU A 24 -1.05 7.69 23.21
N GLY A 25 -0.20 8.50 23.87
CA GLY A 25 -0.47 9.91 24.14
C GLY A 25 -0.10 10.87 22.99
N THR A 26 0.72 10.45 22.03
CA THR A 26 1.24 11.31 20.95
C THR A 26 0.52 11.14 19.61
N PHE A 27 -0.28 10.09 19.44
CA PHE A 27 -1.14 9.88 18.28
C PHE A 27 -2.62 10.13 18.57
N GLN A 28 -2.95 11.03 19.50
CA GLN A 28 -4.23 11.73 19.46
C GLN A 28 -4.23 12.67 18.24
N TYR A 29 -4.35 12.07 17.06
CA TYR A 29 -4.62 12.79 15.84
C TYR A 29 -6.05 13.30 15.98
N ASP A 30 -6.20 14.62 16.13
CA ASP A 30 -7.50 15.25 16.23
C ASP A 30 -8.34 14.76 15.04
N HIS A 31 -9.44 14.06 15.34
CA HIS A 31 -10.35 13.49 14.35
C HIS A 31 -11.20 14.62 13.77
N GLU A 32 -10.54 15.63 13.19
CA GLU A 32 -11.21 16.58 12.35
C GLU A 32 -11.62 15.81 11.08
N LYS A 33 -12.83 15.24 11.13
CA LYS A 33 -13.43 14.52 10.02
C LYS A 33 -13.39 15.48 8.83
N PRO A 34 -12.74 15.10 7.71
CA PRO A 34 -12.66 15.99 6.58
C PRO A 34 -14.07 16.39 6.16
N LYS A 35 -14.35 17.69 6.25
CA LYS A 35 -15.63 18.27 5.84
C LYS A 35 -15.65 18.33 4.33
N PHE A 36 -16.03 17.22 3.71
CA PHE A 36 -16.55 17.27 2.35
C PHE A 36 -17.94 17.91 2.44
N GLU A 37 -17.98 19.24 2.34
CA GLU A 37 -19.23 19.99 2.28
C GLU A 37 -19.84 19.75 0.90
N ILE A 38 -20.90 18.95 0.87
CA ILE A 38 -21.77 18.83 -0.30
C ILE A 38 -22.50 20.17 -0.41
N ASN A 39 -21.96 21.05 -1.24
CA ASN A 39 -22.61 22.30 -1.59
C ASN A 39 -23.83 21.92 -2.43
N ASP A 40 -25.02 22.05 -1.84
CA ASP A 40 -26.31 21.66 -2.40
C ASP A 40 -26.65 20.15 -2.32
N LYS A 41 -27.34 19.77 -1.23
CA LYS A 41 -27.81 18.40 -0.97
C LYS A 41 -28.76 17.87 -2.05
N ASP A 42 -29.41 18.75 -2.81
CA ASP A 42 -30.39 18.38 -3.83
C ASP A 42 -29.77 18.19 -5.23
N SER A 43 -28.49 18.54 -5.38
CA SER A 43 -27.74 18.35 -6.62
C SER A 43 -27.67 16.87 -7.04
N VAL A 44 -27.66 16.62 -8.35
CA VAL A 44 -27.46 15.28 -8.93
C VAL A 44 -26.12 14.70 -8.48
N ALA A 45 -25.08 15.53 -8.33
CA ALA A 45 -23.78 15.12 -7.84
C ALA A 45 -23.86 14.58 -6.39
N ALA A 46 -24.56 15.30 -5.51
CA ALA A 46 -24.78 14.89 -4.12
C ALA A 46 -25.48 13.52 -4.01
N LYS A 47 -26.46 13.27 -4.89
CA LYS A 47 -27.19 11.99 -4.94
C LYS A 47 -26.29 10.85 -5.41
N LEU A 48 -25.42 11.09 -6.38
CA LEU A 48 -24.46 10.09 -6.86
C LEU A 48 -23.38 9.77 -5.82
N GLU A 49 -22.85 10.80 -5.14
CA GLU A 49 -21.84 10.66 -4.09
C GLU A 49 -22.35 9.90 -2.85
N ASN A 50 -23.65 9.92 -2.59
CA ASN A 50 -24.30 9.16 -1.53
C ASN A 50 -24.94 7.83 -2.01
N SER A 51 -24.81 7.49 -3.29
CA SER A 51 -25.44 6.30 -3.86
C SER A 51 -24.66 5.03 -3.52
N LYS A 52 -25.32 4.13 -2.76
CA LYS A 52 -24.79 2.79 -2.48
C LYS A 52 -24.73 1.92 -3.74
N LEU A 53 -25.70 2.12 -4.65
CA LEU A 53 -25.77 1.36 -5.90
C LEU A 53 -24.58 1.69 -6.79
N LEU A 54 -24.23 2.99 -6.90
CA LEU A 54 -23.07 3.42 -7.68
C LEU A 54 -21.78 2.78 -7.14
N ASN A 55 -21.61 2.78 -5.82
CA ASN A 55 -20.47 2.15 -5.16
C ASN A 55 -20.38 0.65 -5.47
N LEU A 56 -21.50 -0.06 -5.35
CA LEU A 56 -21.58 -1.49 -5.62
C LEU A 56 -21.33 -1.81 -7.09
N CYS A 57 -21.82 -0.99 -8.02
CA CYS A 57 -21.55 -1.15 -9.45
C CYS A 57 -20.05 -1.01 -9.75
N ILE A 58 -19.40 0.04 -9.24
CA ILE A 58 -17.96 0.27 -9.46
C ILE A 58 -17.14 -0.88 -8.86
N GLY A 59 -17.42 -1.24 -7.60
CA GLY A 59 -16.72 -2.34 -6.94
C GLY A 59 -16.95 -3.69 -7.61
N GLY A 60 -18.19 -3.98 -8.03
CA GLY A 60 -18.55 -5.20 -8.74
C GLY A 60 -17.86 -5.32 -10.10
N MET A 61 -17.85 -4.25 -10.90
CA MET A 61 -17.11 -4.22 -12.17
C MET A 61 -15.61 -4.44 -11.95
N GLY A 62 -15.04 -3.84 -10.91
CA GLY A 62 -13.65 -4.07 -10.52
C GLY A 62 -13.34 -5.52 -10.15
N LEU A 63 -14.21 -6.16 -9.36
CA LEU A 63 -14.07 -7.58 -9.00
C LEU A 63 -14.19 -8.50 -10.23
N ILE A 64 -15.10 -8.21 -11.15
CA ILE A 64 -15.23 -8.95 -12.41
C ILE A 64 -13.93 -8.83 -13.23
N TYR A 65 -13.39 -7.62 -13.37
CA TYR A 65 -12.13 -7.40 -14.06
C TYR A 65 -10.96 -8.18 -13.43
N ILE A 66 -10.84 -8.12 -12.10
CA ILE A 66 -9.80 -8.88 -11.38
C ILE A 66 -9.98 -10.38 -11.61
N SER A 67 -11.21 -10.89 -11.49
CA SER A 67 -11.52 -12.32 -11.67
C SER A 67 -11.18 -12.81 -13.07
N THR A 68 -11.51 -12.02 -14.11
CA THR A 68 -11.15 -12.36 -15.50
C THR A 68 -9.64 -12.34 -15.73
N LYS A 69 -8.90 -11.42 -15.11
CA LYS A 69 -7.44 -11.40 -15.17
C LYS A 69 -6.82 -12.64 -14.54
N PHE A 70 -7.27 -13.05 -13.36
CA PHE A 70 -6.82 -14.29 -12.74
C PHE A 70 -7.20 -15.52 -13.57
N ALA A 71 -8.41 -15.57 -14.12
CA ALA A 71 -8.85 -16.66 -14.99
C ALA A 71 -8.00 -16.77 -16.28
N SER A 72 -7.50 -15.64 -16.80
CA SER A 72 -6.60 -15.61 -17.96
C SER A 72 -5.15 -16.00 -17.65
N GLY A 73 -4.82 -16.35 -16.40
CA GLY A 73 -3.46 -16.69 -15.98
C GLY A 73 -2.53 -15.47 -15.84
N ALA A 74 -3.08 -14.28 -15.63
CA ALA A 74 -2.26 -13.09 -15.42
C ALA A 74 -1.38 -13.22 -14.16
N SER A 75 -0.13 -12.78 -14.26
CA SER A 75 0.76 -12.71 -13.10
C SER A 75 0.32 -11.62 -12.13
N LEU A 76 0.64 -11.82 -10.85
CA LEU A 76 0.35 -10.84 -9.80
C LEU A 76 1.29 -9.64 -9.94
N SER A 77 0.90 -8.68 -10.77
CA SER A 77 1.62 -7.42 -10.91
C SER A 77 1.24 -6.44 -9.80
N LEU A 78 2.17 -5.53 -9.49
CA LEU A 78 1.94 -4.44 -8.53
C LEU A 78 0.69 -3.63 -8.87
N ASN A 79 0.42 -3.40 -10.16
CA ASN A 79 -0.80 -2.72 -10.63
C ASN A 79 -2.08 -3.50 -10.29
N LEU A 80 -2.08 -4.82 -10.46
CA LEU A 80 -3.24 -5.66 -10.13
C LEU A 80 -3.50 -5.66 -8.62
N VAL A 81 -2.44 -5.69 -7.81
CA VAL A 81 -2.53 -5.63 -6.34
C VAL A 81 -3.04 -4.28 -5.86
N ILE A 82 -2.53 -3.17 -6.41
CA ILE A 82 -3.02 -1.81 -6.10
C ILE A 82 -4.50 -1.70 -6.48
N PHE A 83 -4.87 -2.18 -7.67
CA PHE A 83 -6.26 -2.16 -8.12
C PHE A 83 -7.17 -3.02 -7.23
N LEU A 84 -6.71 -4.20 -6.82
CA LEU A 84 -7.44 -5.03 -5.85
C LEU A 84 -7.71 -4.27 -4.55
N PHE A 85 -6.69 -3.67 -3.95
CA PHE A 85 -6.87 -2.90 -2.71
C PHE A 85 -7.78 -1.68 -2.90
N LEU A 86 -7.72 -1.01 -4.06
CA LEU A 86 -8.64 0.07 -4.39
C LEU A 86 -10.09 -0.42 -4.44
N ILE A 87 -10.36 -1.52 -5.13
CA ILE A 87 -11.72 -2.09 -5.24
C ILE A 87 -12.23 -2.57 -3.88
N LEU A 88 -11.39 -3.21 -3.07
CA LEU A 88 -11.74 -3.60 -1.70
C LEU A 88 -12.06 -2.37 -0.85
N ALA A 89 -11.25 -1.32 -0.93
CA ALA A 89 -11.50 -0.08 -0.20
C ALA A 89 -12.83 0.55 -0.61
N ILE A 90 -13.16 0.59 -1.90
CA ILE A 90 -14.46 1.08 -2.39
C ILE A 90 -15.60 0.22 -1.83
N LEU A 91 -15.51 -1.11 -1.90
CA LEU A 91 -16.56 -2.03 -1.44
C LEU A 91 -16.77 -2.00 0.07
N PHE A 92 -15.72 -1.81 0.87
CA PHE A 92 -15.81 -1.71 2.32
C PHE A 92 -16.36 -0.36 2.80
N ASN A 93 -16.43 0.63 1.92
CA ASN A 93 -17.14 1.88 2.18
C ASN A 93 -18.56 1.79 1.63
N ILE A 94 -19.55 2.32 2.36
CA ILE A 94 -20.96 2.17 1.99
C ILE A 94 -21.32 3.08 0.81
N THR A 95 -20.69 4.24 0.72
CA THR A 95 -20.91 5.24 -0.33
C THR A 95 -19.59 5.84 -0.81
N PRO A 96 -19.52 6.37 -2.04
CA PRO A 96 -18.31 7.00 -2.57
C PRO A 96 -17.80 8.15 -1.69
N ILE A 97 -18.70 8.96 -1.13
CA ILE A 97 -18.32 10.05 -0.22
C ILE A 97 -17.70 9.54 1.09
N GLN A 98 -18.13 8.37 1.57
CA GLN A 98 -17.55 7.75 2.76
C GLN A 98 -16.14 7.22 2.47
N PHE A 99 -15.93 6.63 1.28
CA PHE A 99 -14.61 6.26 0.81
C PHE A 99 -13.67 7.47 0.78
N LEU A 100 -14.07 8.59 0.16
CA LEU A 100 -13.25 9.80 0.10
C LEU A 100 -12.92 10.34 1.50
N ARG A 101 -13.90 10.37 2.40
CA ARG A 101 -13.70 10.81 3.80
C ARG A 101 -12.66 9.96 4.52
N ASN A 102 -12.81 8.64 4.44
CA ASN A 102 -11.90 7.70 5.10
C ASN A 102 -10.52 7.72 4.46
N PHE A 103 -10.46 7.78 3.12
CA PHE A 103 -9.23 7.88 2.36
C PHE A 103 -8.41 9.11 2.75
N SER A 104 -9.03 10.29 2.88
CA SER A 104 -8.33 11.51 3.31
C SER A 104 -7.71 11.40 4.70
N ILE A 105 -8.37 10.70 5.63
CA ILE A 105 -7.81 10.43 6.96
C ILE A 105 -6.62 9.48 6.84
N SER A 106 -6.77 8.38 6.08
CA SER A 106 -5.69 7.41 5.86
C SER A 106 -4.47 7.99 5.15
N VAL A 107 -4.66 8.91 4.19
CA VAL A 107 -3.57 9.61 3.50
C VAL A 107 -2.75 10.45 4.48
N LYS A 108 -3.41 11.16 5.41
CA LYS A 108 -2.71 11.92 6.46
C LYS A 108 -1.87 11.00 7.36
N GLN A 109 -2.42 9.85 7.73
CA GLN A 109 -1.72 8.84 8.55
C GLN A 109 -0.54 8.21 7.80
N SER A 110 -0.66 8.04 6.48
CA SER A 110 0.37 7.44 5.62
C SER A 110 1.28 8.47 4.92
N ALA A 111 1.20 9.75 5.29
CA ALA A 111 1.88 10.84 4.58
C ALA A 111 3.40 10.63 4.47
N GLY A 112 4.03 10.12 5.54
CA GLY A 112 5.47 9.84 5.54
C GLY A 112 5.88 8.78 4.50
N ILE A 113 5.06 7.74 4.31
CA ILE A 113 5.30 6.69 3.31
C ILE A 113 5.01 7.23 1.90
N LEU A 114 3.94 8.01 1.74
CA LEU A 114 3.58 8.62 0.45
C LEU A 114 4.68 9.53 -0.09
N ILE A 115 5.34 10.29 0.79
CA ILE A 115 6.48 11.14 0.41
C ILE A 115 7.69 10.29 0.04
N GLN A 116 7.93 9.18 0.73
CA GLN A 116 9.08 8.30 0.47
C GLN A 116 9.02 7.65 -0.92
N PHE A 117 7.85 7.23 -1.41
CA PHE A 117 7.73 6.53 -2.70
C PHE A 117 8.31 7.31 -3.89
N PRO A 118 7.99 8.60 -4.11
CA PRO A 118 8.61 9.41 -5.14
C PRO A 118 10.12 9.60 -4.96
N PHE A 119 10.60 9.78 -3.73
CA PHE A 119 12.04 9.90 -3.48
C PHE A 119 12.79 8.60 -3.78
N TYR A 120 12.26 7.45 -3.35
CA TYR A 120 12.83 6.14 -3.69
C TYR A 120 12.81 5.89 -5.19
N ALA A 121 11.69 6.18 -5.86
CA ALA A 121 11.61 6.07 -7.31
C ALA A 121 12.61 7.00 -8.01
N GLY A 122 12.81 8.21 -7.50
CA GLY A 122 13.79 9.16 -8.02
C GLY A 122 15.24 8.69 -7.87
N ILE A 123 15.62 8.19 -6.68
CA ILE A 123 16.95 7.63 -6.43
C ILE A 123 17.19 6.40 -7.30
N MET A 124 16.22 5.46 -7.34
CA MET A 124 16.30 4.27 -8.20
C MET A 124 16.42 4.66 -9.69
N GLY A 125 15.70 5.69 -10.12
CA GLY A 125 15.81 6.24 -11.47
C GLY A 125 17.22 6.77 -11.75
N MET A 126 17.78 7.57 -10.85
CA MET A 126 19.16 8.06 -10.98
C MET A 126 20.19 6.92 -10.98
N MET A 127 20.04 5.92 -10.11
CA MET A 127 20.91 4.73 -10.06
C MET A 127 20.84 3.92 -11.36
N THR A 128 19.66 3.82 -11.95
CA THR A 128 19.45 3.11 -13.22
C THR A 128 20.08 3.89 -14.38
N MET A 129 19.85 5.21 -14.43
CA MET A 129 20.38 6.07 -15.50
C MET A 129 21.91 6.24 -15.44
N SER A 130 22.49 6.27 -14.25
CA SER A 130 23.95 6.38 -14.08
C SER A 130 24.70 5.07 -14.35
N GLY A 131 23.99 3.94 -14.47
CA GLY A 131 24.58 2.60 -14.54
C GLY A 131 24.98 2.02 -13.18
N LEU A 132 24.84 2.77 -12.09
CA LEU A 132 25.25 2.34 -10.76
C LEU A 132 24.56 1.06 -10.29
N ALA A 133 23.28 0.87 -10.63
CA ALA A 133 22.54 -0.35 -10.32
C ALA A 133 23.15 -1.59 -11.01
N GLN A 134 23.64 -1.43 -12.24
CA GLN A 134 24.30 -2.49 -13.00
C GLN A 134 25.67 -2.81 -12.41
N ASP A 135 26.45 -1.79 -12.04
CA ASP A 135 27.76 -1.97 -11.40
C ASP A 135 27.64 -2.73 -10.07
N PHE A 136 26.64 -2.38 -9.25
CA PHE A 136 26.35 -3.09 -8.01
C PHE A 136 25.96 -4.56 -8.26
N SER A 137 25.14 -4.80 -9.28
CA SER A 137 24.75 -6.17 -9.67
C SER A 137 25.96 -6.99 -10.12
N GLN A 138 26.84 -6.40 -10.94
CA GLN A 138 28.06 -7.03 -11.43
C GLN A 138 29.02 -7.37 -10.28
N PHE A 139 29.11 -6.49 -9.27
CA PHE A 139 29.89 -6.75 -8.05
C PHE A 139 29.39 -8.01 -7.33
N PHE A 140 28.08 -8.11 -7.07
CA PHE A 140 27.49 -9.28 -6.42
C PHE A 140 27.64 -10.55 -7.24
N ILE A 141 27.51 -10.48 -8.57
CA ILE A 141 27.76 -11.63 -9.46
C ILE A 141 29.21 -12.12 -9.33
N THR A 142 30.18 -11.21 -9.28
CA THR A 142 31.61 -11.54 -9.27
C THR A 142 32.06 -12.23 -7.98
N ILE A 143 31.47 -11.87 -6.84
CA ILE A 143 31.77 -12.51 -5.54
C ILE A 143 30.94 -13.77 -5.28
N SER A 144 29.99 -14.10 -6.17
CA SER A 144 29.08 -15.23 -6.00
C SER A 144 29.71 -16.55 -6.43
N THR A 145 29.43 -17.61 -5.66
CA THR A 145 29.71 -19.00 -6.02
C THR A 145 28.39 -19.74 -6.24
N GLU A 146 28.39 -20.94 -6.83
CA GLU A 146 27.16 -21.72 -7.09
C GLU A 146 26.27 -21.87 -5.84
N LYS A 147 26.85 -21.98 -4.65
CA LYS A 147 26.12 -22.11 -3.38
C LYS A 147 25.60 -20.78 -2.83
N THR A 148 26.23 -19.65 -3.17
CA THR A 148 25.85 -18.31 -2.66
C THR A 148 25.08 -17.47 -3.68
N PHE A 149 24.98 -17.93 -4.93
CA PHE A 149 24.40 -17.19 -6.03
C PHE A 149 22.94 -16.74 -5.79
N LEU A 150 22.06 -17.65 -5.34
CA LEU A 150 20.66 -17.32 -5.07
C LEU A 150 20.50 -16.29 -3.94
N LEU A 151 21.37 -16.36 -2.91
CA LEU A 151 21.37 -15.43 -1.80
C LEU A 151 21.89 -14.04 -2.24
N ASN A 152 22.99 -13.99 -2.99
CA ASN A 152 23.56 -12.76 -3.49
C ASN A 152 22.67 -12.10 -4.56
N THR A 153 21.97 -12.90 -5.37
CA THR A 153 20.95 -12.40 -6.32
C THR A 153 19.79 -11.76 -5.56
N PHE A 154 19.31 -12.38 -4.49
CA PHE A 154 18.27 -11.79 -3.65
C PHE A 154 18.73 -10.46 -3.02
N LEU A 155 19.96 -10.42 -2.49
CA LEU A 155 20.53 -9.20 -1.88
C LEU A 155 20.80 -8.08 -2.90
N SER A 156 21.13 -8.42 -4.14
CA SER A 156 21.39 -7.45 -5.20
C SER A 156 20.12 -6.91 -5.87
N ALA A 157 19.02 -7.66 -5.80
CA ALA A 157 17.74 -7.29 -6.43
C ALA A 157 16.79 -6.53 -5.49
N GLY A 158 17.05 -6.57 -4.18
CA GLY A 158 16.33 -5.80 -3.16
C GLY A 158 16.95 -4.43 -2.92
#